data_AF-A0A959H5M1-F1
#
_entry.id   AF-A0A959H5M1-F1
#
_cell.length_a   1.000
_cell.length_b   1.000
_cell.length_c   1.000
_cell.angle_alpha   90.00
_cell.angle_beta   90.00
_cell.angle_gamma   90.00
#
_symmetry.space_group_name_H-M   'P 1'
#
loop_
_entity.id
_entity.type
_entity.pdbx_description
1 polymer ?
#
loop_
_entity_poly.entity_id
_entity_poly.type
_entity_poly.pdbx_seq_one_letter_code
_entity_poly.pdbx_strand_id
1 'polypeptide(L)'
;MSEQQPKAPAPPPFSCTYSPNIPELLQQLNCTLALSTYQAGKVVMLSSLDGERLVQLPRTFRKPMGIALDGSKMAVATLDEAIILANSPELALHYPNKPATYDALFMPRATYYTGQVDIHDLEWGADGLYAVNTSFSCICRIDDNYSFTPVWKPP
;
A
#
# COMPACT_ATOMS: atom_id res chain seq x y z
N MET A 1 -21.49 43.70 13.69
CA MET A 1 -21.54 42.31 14.15
C MET A 1 -21.49 41.44 12.91
N SER A 2 -20.35 40.83 12.62
CA SER A 2 -20.21 39.99 11.43
C SER A 2 -20.79 38.62 11.73
N GLU A 3 -21.87 38.25 11.04
CA GLU A 3 -22.47 36.92 11.12
C GLU A 3 -21.44 35.87 10.68
N GLN A 4 -21.10 34.94 11.59
CA GLN A 4 -20.30 33.77 11.25
C GLN A 4 -21.18 32.80 10.46
N GLN A 5 -20.81 32.59 9.20
CA GLN A 5 -21.44 31.60 8.34
C GLN A 5 -21.25 30.19 8.95
N PRO A 6 -22.30 29.34 8.99
CA PRO A 6 -22.20 28.03 9.61
C PRO A 6 -21.17 27.16 8.89
N LYS A 7 -20.15 26.71 9.63
CA LYS A 7 -19.11 25.80 9.14
C LYS A 7 -19.75 24.46 8.82
N ALA A 8 -19.68 24.05 7.55
CA ALA A 8 -20.16 22.73 7.14
C ALA A 8 -19.51 21.62 8.02
N PRO A 9 -20.27 20.58 8.38
CA PRO A 9 -19.74 19.50 9.21
C PRO A 9 -18.54 18.86 8.52
N ALA A 10 -17.53 18.50 9.32
CA ALA A 10 -16.37 17.79 8.80
C ALA A 10 -16.84 16.47 8.16
N PRO A 11 -16.32 16.09 6.99
CA PRO A 11 -16.75 14.89 6.32
C PRO A 11 -16.32 13.65 7.12
N PRO A 12 -17.03 12.51 6.97
CA PRO A 12 -16.72 11.30 7.72
C PRO A 12 -15.31 10.78 7.41
N PRO A 13 -14.70 9.99 8.32
CA PRO A 13 -13.40 9.36 8.08
C PRO A 13 -13.39 8.59 6.77
N PHE A 14 -12.32 8.76 5.97
CA PHE A 14 -12.17 8.15 4.63
C PHE A 14 -13.24 8.55 3.60
N SER A 15 -13.86 9.72 3.78
CA SER A 15 -14.58 10.39 2.69
C SER A 15 -13.63 10.61 1.51
N CYS A 16 -14.08 10.21 0.32
CA CYS A 16 -13.33 10.34 -0.92
C CYS A 16 -14.16 11.09 -1.92
N THR A 17 -13.61 12.18 -2.42
CA THR A 17 -14.11 12.90 -3.59
C THR A 17 -13.21 12.58 -4.76
N TYR A 18 -13.80 12.29 -5.90
CA TYR A 18 -13.09 11.90 -7.11
C TYR A 18 -13.81 12.44 -8.33
N SER A 19 -13.07 12.63 -9.42
CA SER A 19 -13.67 13.01 -10.70
C SER A 19 -14.61 11.88 -11.19
N PRO A 20 -15.75 12.22 -11.81
CA PRO A 20 -16.76 11.22 -12.22
C PRO A 20 -16.23 10.09 -13.10
N ASN A 21 -15.16 10.35 -13.88
CA ASN A 21 -14.61 9.40 -14.86
C ASN A 21 -13.57 8.43 -14.25
N ILE A 22 -13.16 8.61 -12.99
CA ILE A 22 -12.12 7.78 -12.36
C ILE A 22 -12.58 6.31 -12.18
N PRO A 23 -13.80 6.01 -11.71
CA PRO A 23 -14.29 4.63 -11.64
C PRO A 23 -14.26 3.91 -12.99
N GLU A 24 -14.79 4.55 -14.03
CA GLU A 24 -14.79 4.03 -15.40
C GLU A 24 -13.37 3.76 -15.89
N LEU A 25 -12.45 4.71 -15.67
CA LEU A 25 -11.05 4.56 -16.07
C LEU A 25 -10.37 3.36 -15.40
N LEU A 26 -10.55 3.18 -14.08
CA LEU A 26 -9.96 2.04 -13.36
C LEU A 26 -10.53 0.70 -13.85
N GLN A 27 -11.83 0.67 -14.16
CA GLN A 27 -12.47 -0.52 -14.72
C GLN A 27 -11.94 -0.84 -16.12
N GLN A 28 -11.82 0.15 -17.00
CA GLN A 28 -11.29 -0.02 -18.37
C GLN A 28 -9.83 -0.45 -18.37
N LEU A 29 -9.01 0.07 -17.45
CA LEU A 29 -7.62 -0.33 -17.27
C LEU A 29 -7.47 -1.68 -16.55
N ASN A 30 -8.56 -2.25 -16.04
CA ASN A 30 -8.58 -3.45 -15.21
C ASN A 30 -7.54 -3.41 -14.08
N CYS A 31 -7.52 -2.28 -13.35
CA CYS A 31 -6.49 -2.03 -12.35
C CYS A 31 -7.06 -1.51 -11.03
N THR A 32 -6.26 -1.67 -9.98
CA THR A 32 -6.50 -1.10 -8.66
C THR A 32 -5.33 -0.18 -8.32
N LEU A 33 -5.64 0.99 -7.78
CA LEU A 33 -4.64 1.93 -7.29
C LEU A 33 -4.37 1.65 -5.80
N ALA A 34 -3.10 1.41 -5.45
CA ALA A 34 -2.65 1.30 -4.07
C ALA A 34 -2.00 2.62 -3.63
N LEU A 35 -2.42 3.16 -2.49
CA LEU A 35 -1.90 4.41 -1.93
C LEU A 35 -1.41 4.19 -0.51
N SER A 36 -0.15 4.49 -0.22
CA SER A 36 0.37 4.57 1.14
C SER A 36 0.16 5.96 1.73
N THR A 37 -0.08 6.03 3.05
CA THR A 37 -0.27 7.29 3.78
C THR A 37 0.58 7.26 5.05
N TYR A 38 1.69 7.99 5.01
CA TYR A 38 2.69 7.96 6.08
C TYR A 38 2.12 8.34 7.45
N GLN A 39 1.43 9.48 7.56
CA GLN A 39 0.91 9.98 8.85
C GLN A 39 -0.39 9.29 9.28
N ALA A 40 -1.24 8.91 8.33
CA ALA A 40 -2.51 8.26 8.64
C ALA A 40 -2.37 6.74 8.91
N GLY A 41 -1.22 6.16 8.59
CA GLY A 41 -0.94 4.75 8.85
C GLY A 41 -1.79 3.81 8.01
N LYS A 42 -2.07 4.17 6.75
CA LYS A 42 -2.91 3.36 5.86
C LYS A 42 -2.23 3.04 4.54
N VAL A 43 -2.43 1.82 4.06
CA VAL A 43 -2.42 1.50 2.64
C VAL A 43 -3.88 1.39 2.19
N VAL A 44 -4.28 2.16 1.20
CA VAL A 44 -5.66 2.22 0.69
C VAL A 44 -5.68 1.65 -0.71
N MET A 45 -6.47 0.61 -0.92
CA MET A 45 -6.77 0.09 -2.26
C MET A 45 -8.01 0.81 -2.79
N LEU A 46 -7.88 1.43 -3.96
CA LEU A 46 -8.94 2.11 -4.69
C LEU A 46 -9.20 1.38 -6.00
N SER A 47 -10.42 0.87 -6.15
CA SER A 47 -10.84 0.16 -7.35
C SER A 47 -12.27 0.52 -7.71
N SER A 48 -12.73 0.08 -8.89
CA SER A 48 -14.15 0.14 -9.26
C SER A 48 -14.62 -1.24 -9.68
N LEU A 49 -15.76 -1.67 -9.15
CA LEU A 49 -16.37 -2.96 -9.49
C LEU A 49 -17.31 -2.84 -10.69
N ASP A 50 -17.98 -1.69 -10.81
CA ASP A 50 -19.07 -1.45 -11.76
C ASP A 50 -18.77 -0.34 -12.78
N GLY A 51 -17.66 0.41 -12.61
CA GLY A 51 -17.33 1.56 -13.44
C GLY A 51 -18.10 2.83 -13.05
N GLU A 52 -18.97 2.76 -12.04
CA GLU A 52 -19.78 3.89 -11.58
C GLU A 52 -19.26 4.47 -10.27
N ARG A 53 -18.72 3.62 -9.38
CA ARG A 53 -18.32 4.03 -8.04
C ARG A 53 -16.93 3.52 -7.68
N LEU A 54 -16.23 4.28 -6.84
CA LEU A 54 -15.01 3.80 -6.18
C LEU A 54 -15.33 2.99 -4.93
N VAL A 55 -14.67 1.84 -4.83
CA VAL A 55 -14.54 1.05 -3.62
C VAL A 55 -13.21 1.41 -2.97
N GLN A 56 -13.25 1.72 -1.67
CA GLN A 56 -12.06 2.03 -0.87
C GLN A 56 -11.86 0.96 0.18
N LEU A 57 -10.67 0.35 0.20
CA LEU A 57 -10.30 -0.66 1.19
C LEU A 57 -9.03 -0.22 1.93
N PRO A 58 -9.16 0.54 3.04
CA PRO A 58 -8.02 0.90 3.87
C PRO A 58 -7.54 -0.30 4.69
N ARG A 59 -6.22 -0.44 4.82
CA ARG A 59 -5.52 -1.39 5.70
C ARG A 59 -4.49 -0.64 6.54
N THR A 60 -4.39 -1.02 7.82
CA THR A 60 -3.56 -0.30 8.78
C THR A 60 -2.14 -0.86 8.78
N PHE A 61 -1.16 0.02 8.67
CA PHE A 61 0.26 -0.27 8.79
C PHE A 61 0.93 0.84 9.62
N ARG A 62 2.05 0.55 10.28
CA ARG A 62 2.79 1.58 11.04
C ARG A 62 3.61 2.43 10.07
N LYS A 63 3.13 3.63 9.73
CA LYS A 63 3.77 4.55 8.78
C LYS A 63 4.21 3.87 7.47
N PRO A 64 3.26 3.36 6.67
CA PRO A 64 3.60 2.78 5.38
C PRO A 64 4.21 3.85 4.46
N MET A 65 5.30 3.49 3.79
CA MET A 65 6.08 4.36 2.90
C MET A 65 6.03 3.81 1.47
N GLY A 66 6.90 2.85 1.15
CA GLY A 66 7.02 2.21 -0.16
C GLY A 66 6.10 1.00 -0.33
N ILE A 67 5.71 0.74 -1.58
CA ILE A 67 4.96 -0.46 -1.96
C ILE A 67 5.61 -1.03 -3.23
N ALA A 68 6.04 -2.30 -3.19
CA ALA A 68 6.55 -3.01 -4.35
C ALA A 68 5.61 -4.16 -4.74
N LEU A 69 5.48 -4.44 -6.03
CA LEU A 69 4.68 -5.55 -6.55
C LEU A 69 5.55 -6.43 -7.46
N ASP A 70 5.46 -7.74 -7.29
CA ASP A 70 6.05 -8.74 -8.20
C ASP A 70 5.08 -9.91 -8.36
N GLY A 71 4.41 -9.95 -9.51
CA GLY A 71 3.35 -10.92 -9.79
C GLY A 71 2.28 -10.93 -8.69
N SER A 72 2.23 -12.01 -7.92
CA SER A 72 1.27 -12.19 -6.82
C SER A 72 1.81 -11.75 -5.45
N LYS A 73 3.01 -11.17 -5.37
CA LYS A 73 3.60 -10.69 -4.12
C LYS A 73 3.53 -9.18 -4.04
N MET A 74 3.31 -8.68 -2.83
CA MET A 74 3.38 -7.27 -2.51
C MET A 74 4.32 -7.10 -1.32
N ALA A 75 5.22 -6.13 -1.36
CA ALA A 75 5.99 -5.70 -0.21
C ALA A 75 5.52 -4.31 0.23
N VAL A 76 5.45 -4.08 1.54
CA VAL A 76 5.13 -2.77 2.11
C VAL A 76 6.24 -2.40 3.09
N ALA A 77 6.92 -1.28 2.82
CA ALA A 77 7.85 -0.69 3.78
C ALA A 77 7.07 0.09 4.84
N THR A 78 7.39 -0.17 6.10
CA THR A 78 6.79 0.46 7.27
C THR A 78 7.87 1.17 8.08
N LEU A 79 7.50 1.76 9.22
CA LEU A 79 8.42 2.46 10.12
C LEU A 79 9.68 1.64 10.47
N ASP A 80 9.49 0.35 10.76
CA ASP A 80 10.54 -0.51 11.31
C ASP A 80 10.58 -1.92 10.68
N GLU A 81 9.76 -2.15 9.65
CA GLU A 81 9.59 -3.46 9.02
C GLU A 81 9.43 -3.37 7.50
N ALA A 82 9.83 -4.44 6.80
CA ALA A 82 9.37 -4.73 5.44
C ALA A 82 8.42 -5.94 5.49
N ILE A 83 7.14 -5.71 5.18
CA ILE A 83 6.09 -6.75 5.26
C ILE A 83 5.84 -7.30 3.87
N ILE A 84 5.94 -8.63 3.73
CA ILE A 84 5.64 -9.35 2.49
C ILE A 84 4.25 -9.94 2.59
N LEU A 85 3.43 -9.62 1.60
CA LEU A 85 2.09 -10.14 1.40
C LEU A 85 2.07 -10.97 0.10
N ALA A 86 1.18 -11.95 0.02
CA ALA A 86 0.89 -12.66 -1.21
C ALA A 86 -0.61 -12.71 -1.48
N ASN A 87 -0.98 -12.48 -2.74
CA ASN A 87 -2.34 -12.58 -3.22
C ASN A 87 -2.85 -14.03 -3.14
N SER A 88 -4.09 -14.21 -2.71
CA SER A 88 -4.86 -15.44 -2.80
C SER A 88 -6.21 -15.16 -3.47
N PRO A 89 -6.33 -15.43 -4.78
CA PRO A 89 -7.60 -15.29 -5.50
C PRO A 89 -8.71 -16.19 -4.96
N GLU A 90 -8.36 -17.41 -4.51
CA GLU A 90 -9.32 -18.35 -3.92
C GLU A 90 -9.95 -17.79 -2.64
N LEU A 91 -9.15 -17.22 -1.73
CA LEU A 91 -9.67 -16.58 -0.53
C LEU A 91 -10.45 -15.30 -0.84
N ALA A 92 -10.08 -14.58 -1.91
CA ALA A 92 -10.83 -13.41 -2.38
C ALA A 92 -12.23 -13.82 -2.88
N LEU A 93 -12.30 -14.88 -3.69
CA LEU A 93 -13.55 -15.44 -4.22
C LEU A 93 -14.49 -15.89 -3.10
N HIS A 94 -13.94 -16.51 -2.06
CA HIS A 94 -14.69 -17.04 -0.93
C HIS A 94 -14.74 -16.10 0.29
N TYR A 95 -14.50 -14.80 0.09
CA TYR A 95 -14.50 -13.84 1.19
C TYR A 95 -15.85 -13.84 1.93
N PRO A 96 -15.93 -14.23 3.22
CA PRO A 96 -17.19 -14.63 3.86
C PRO A 96 -18.31 -13.58 3.85
N ASN A 97 -17.95 -12.30 3.97
CA ASN A 97 -18.93 -11.21 4.04
C ASN A 97 -19.35 -10.69 2.67
N LYS A 98 -18.59 -10.99 1.61
CA LYS A 98 -18.80 -10.51 0.23
C LYS A 98 -18.26 -11.54 -0.77
N PRO A 99 -18.92 -12.72 -0.89
CA PRO A 99 -18.48 -13.75 -1.81
C PRO A 99 -18.52 -13.24 -3.25
N ALA A 100 -17.60 -13.73 -4.09
CA ALA A 100 -17.48 -13.40 -5.51
C ALA A 100 -17.43 -11.89 -5.84
N THR A 101 -16.95 -11.06 -4.90
CA THR A 101 -16.85 -9.61 -5.07
C THR A 101 -15.43 -9.13 -5.38
N TYR A 102 -14.42 -9.85 -4.89
CA TYR A 102 -13.01 -9.47 -5.02
C TYR A 102 -12.25 -10.53 -5.79
N ASP A 103 -11.29 -10.09 -6.59
CA ASP A 103 -10.38 -10.93 -7.40
C ASP A 103 -9.02 -11.15 -6.73
N ALA A 104 -8.65 -10.30 -5.77
CA ALA A 104 -7.42 -10.38 -5.01
C ALA A 104 -7.61 -10.19 -3.51
N LEU A 105 -6.88 -10.98 -2.72
CA LEU A 105 -6.77 -10.86 -1.27
C LEU A 105 -5.30 -11.08 -0.85
N PHE A 106 -4.62 -10.00 -0.49
CA PHE A 106 -3.23 -10.03 -0.05
C PHE A 106 -3.12 -10.44 1.42
N MET A 107 -2.45 -11.56 1.66
CA MET A 107 -2.27 -12.16 2.99
C MET A 107 -0.81 -12.05 3.43
N PRO A 108 -0.51 -11.70 4.70
CA PRO A 108 0.85 -11.71 5.22
C PRO A 108 1.55 -13.07 5.08
N ARG A 109 2.80 -13.02 4.61
CA ARG A 109 3.67 -14.20 4.43
C ARG A 109 4.99 -14.10 5.20
N ALA A 110 5.55 -12.90 5.29
CA ALA A 110 6.76 -12.65 6.06
C ALA A 110 6.80 -11.20 6.55
N THR A 111 7.52 -10.98 7.66
CA THR A 111 7.88 -9.65 8.15
C THR A 111 9.37 -9.66 8.43
N TYR A 112 10.10 -8.79 7.74
CA TYR A 112 11.51 -8.55 8.03
C TYR A 112 11.63 -7.33 8.92
N TYR A 113 12.24 -7.50 10.09
CA TYR A 113 12.52 -6.41 11.01
C TYR A 113 13.76 -5.66 10.55
N THR A 114 13.59 -4.40 10.17
CA THR A 114 14.69 -3.55 9.67
C THR A 114 15.16 -2.54 10.70
N GLY A 115 14.36 -2.29 11.74
CA GLY A 115 14.53 -1.12 12.60
C GLY A 115 14.16 0.16 11.86
N GLN A 116 14.26 1.30 12.55
CA GLN A 116 13.95 2.62 11.99
C GLN A 116 15.10 3.11 11.11
N VAL A 117 15.17 2.56 9.90
CA VAL A 117 16.19 2.90 8.89
C VAL A 117 15.60 3.65 7.70
N ASP A 118 14.42 4.24 7.90
CA ASP A 118 13.72 5.11 6.96
C ASP A 118 13.67 4.54 5.54
N ILE A 119 13.13 3.32 5.38
CA ILE A 119 12.94 2.72 4.06
C ILE A 119 11.79 3.43 3.36
N HIS A 120 12.10 4.28 2.39
CA HIS A 120 11.10 5.09 1.69
C HIS A 120 10.44 4.37 0.52
N ASP A 121 11.21 3.55 -0.20
CA ASP A 121 10.71 2.80 -1.34
C ASP A 121 11.35 1.41 -1.43
N LEU A 122 10.67 0.52 -2.15
CA LEU A 122 11.03 -0.89 -2.32
C LEU A 122 10.85 -1.29 -3.77
N GLU A 123 11.64 -2.25 -4.25
CA GLU A 123 11.42 -2.88 -5.55
C GLU A 123 11.96 -4.31 -5.54
N TRP A 124 11.24 -5.24 -6.17
CA TRP A 124 11.74 -6.61 -6.33
C TRP A 124 12.80 -6.65 -7.43
N GLY A 125 14.00 -7.13 -7.09
CA GLY A 125 15.08 -7.37 -8.04
C GLY A 125 15.30 -8.87 -8.29
N ALA A 126 16.31 -9.18 -9.10
CA ALA A 126 16.58 -10.55 -9.56
C ALA A 126 16.89 -11.56 -8.44
N ASP A 127 17.43 -11.09 -7.32
CA ASP A 127 17.93 -11.89 -6.19
C ASP A 127 17.32 -11.52 -4.84
N GLY A 128 16.29 -10.66 -4.82
CA GLY A 128 15.60 -10.30 -3.58
C GLY A 128 14.88 -8.96 -3.63
N LEU A 129 14.41 -8.52 -2.46
CA LEU A 129 13.74 -7.23 -2.31
C LEU A 129 14.78 -6.14 -2.04
N TYR A 130 14.85 -5.16 -2.93
CA TYR A 130 15.68 -3.97 -2.76
C TYR A 130 14.88 -2.86 -2.08
N ALA A 131 15.60 -1.99 -1.38
CA ALA A 131 15.05 -0.93 -0.57
C ALA A 131 15.93 0.32 -0.63
N VAL A 132 15.31 1.49 -0.66
CA VAL A 132 15.99 2.78 -0.48
C VAL A 132 16.09 3.08 1.02
N ASN A 133 17.28 2.91 1.58
CA ASN A 133 17.56 3.15 3.00
C ASN A 133 18.22 4.53 3.16
N THR A 134 17.43 5.52 3.56
CA THR A 134 17.89 6.91 3.64
C THR A 134 18.71 7.17 4.90
N SER A 135 18.46 6.46 6.01
CA SER A 135 19.28 6.60 7.22
C SER A 135 20.74 6.17 6.99
N PHE A 136 20.98 5.24 6.06
CA PHE A 136 22.33 4.77 5.68
C PHE A 136 22.82 5.31 4.33
N SER A 137 22.02 6.17 3.68
CA SER A 137 22.29 6.75 2.37
C SER A 137 22.69 5.69 1.34
N CYS A 138 21.89 4.63 1.22
CA CYS A 138 22.20 3.51 0.34
C CYS A 138 20.94 2.90 -0.29
N ILE A 139 21.17 2.14 -1.35
CA ILE A 139 20.25 1.06 -1.73
C ILE A 139 20.74 -0.17 -0.99
N CYS A 140 19.83 -0.87 -0.33
CA CYS A 140 20.10 -2.14 0.33
C CYS A 140 19.17 -3.23 -0.19
N ARG A 141 19.56 -4.48 0.01
CA ARG A 141 18.69 -5.65 -0.14
C ARG A 141 18.19 -6.05 1.25
N ILE A 142 16.91 -6.35 1.39
CA ILE A 142 16.35 -6.93 2.63
C ILE A 142 17.00 -8.29 2.85
N ASP A 143 17.47 -8.52 4.08
CA ASP A 143 18.34 -9.64 4.41
C ASP A 143 17.82 -10.34 5.68
N ASP A 144 17.71 -11.67 5.63
CA ASP A 144 17.18 -12.47 6.72
C ASP A 144 18.19 -12.71 7.86
N ASN A 145 19.49 -12.53 7.60
CA ASN A 145 20.55 -12.67 8.60
C ASN A 145 20.92 -11.33 9.26
N TYR A 146 20.83 -10.23 8.51
CA TYR A 146 21.36 -8.91 8.93
C TYR A 146 20.34 -7.77 8.87
N SER A 147 19.04 -8.06 8.74
CA SER A 147 17.95 -7.12 8.46
C SER A 147 18.01 -6.51 7.05
N PHE A 148 19.18 -6.00 6.65
CA PHE A 148 19.47 -5.54 5.30
C PHE A 148 20.98 -5.57 5.01
N THR A 149 21.33 -5.68 3.73
CA THR A 149 22.71 -5.61 3.24
C THR A 149 22.84 -4.48 2.22
N PRO A 150 23.66 -3.44 2.44
CA PRO A 150 23.89 -2.38 1.45
C PRO A 150 24.47 -2.96 0.15
N VAL A 151 23.91 -2.56 -0.99
CA VAL A 151 24.34 -3.02 -2.33
C VAL A 151 24.92 -1.88 -3.17
N TRP A 152 24.54 -0.64 -2.89
CA TRP A 152 25.03 0.53 -3.59
C TRP A 152 24.97 1.76 -2.69
N LYS A 153 25.94 2.66 -2.87
CA LYS A 153 25.97 3.98 -2.22
C LYS A 153 26.34 5.05 -3.25
N PRO A 154 25.82 6.27 -3.11
CA PRO A 154 26.31 7.42 -3.86
C PRO A 154 27.77 7.74 -3.48
N PRO A 155 28.52 8.44 -4.36
CA PRO A 155 29.91 8.84 -4.12
C PRO A 155 30.06 9.86 -2.98
#